data_AF-A0A3P8WTA4-F1
#
_entry.id   AF-A0A3P8WTA4-F1
#
_cell.length_a   1.000
_cell.length_b   1.000
_cell.length_c   1.000
_cell.angle_alpha   90.00
_cell.angle_beta   90.00
_cell.angle_gamma   90.00
#
_symmetry.space_group_name_H-M   'P 1'
#
loop_
_entity.id
_entity.type
_entity.pdbx_description
1 polymer ?
#
loop_
_entity_poly.entity_id
_entity_poly.type
_entity_poly.pdbx_seq_one_letter_code
_entity_poly.pdbx_strand_id
1 'polypeptide(L)'
;GHPWAFHFSCVCCVFRDSCQRGWRLLYILTAFYRCSDVMKPFVLKFLQDACASPGVLYQGVAKACEQNLRKTFQYGGRVQFPNSMELKAMLAGRSSKRQLFLLPGGIERHLKIKTCSVALDAIEELCYEMSLHRTEALDEYAIFLVTHKGKCAEKPKVQHSEYNIVIF
;
A
#
# COMPACT_ATOMS: atom_id res chain seq x y z
N GLY A 1 18.02 21.08 11.65
CA GLY A 1 17.98 19.74 11.01
C GLY A 1 18.82 18.78 11.82
N HIS A 2 18.33 17.56 12.07
CA HIS A 2 19.09 16.58 12.87
C HIS A 2 20.38 16.15 12.13
N PRO A 3 21.55 16.07 12.80
CA PRO A 3 22.84 15.74 12.17
C PRO A 3 22.84 14.45 11.34
N TRP A 4 22.05 13.46 11.78
CA TRP A 4 21.90 12.17 11.11
C TRP A 4 21.24 12.27 9.73
N ALA A 5 20.36 13.25 9.50
CA ALA A 5 19.70 13.44 8.21
C ALA A 5 20.70 13.88 7.13
N PHE A 6 21.69 14.71 7.50
CA PHE A 6 22.78 15.10 6.60
C PHE A 6 23.70 13.93 6.27
N HIS A 7 24.07 13.13 7.29
CA HIS A 7 24.90 11.93 7.08
C HIS A 7 24.18 10.90 6.20
N PHE A 8 22.89 10.66 6.44
CA PHE A 8 22.08 9.76 5.63
C PHE A 8 21.90 10.23 4.18
N SER A 9 21.67 11.54 3.98
CA SER A 9 21.62 12.13 2.65
C SER A 9 22.94 11.97 1.91
N CYS A 10 24.08 12.17 2.59
CA CYS A 10 25.41 11.99 2.01
C CYS A 10 25.66 10.52 1.59
N VAL A 11 25.37 9.56 2.46
CA VAL A 11 25.47 8.12 2.14
C VAL A 11 24.59 7.74 0.95
N CYS A 12 23.35 8.26 0.91
CA CYS A 12 22.41 8.06 -0.20
C CYS A 12 22.91 8.62 -1.53
N CYS A 13 23.63 9.74 -1.51
CA CYS A 13 24.22 10.33 -2.70
C CYS A 13 25.41 9.51 -3.23
N VAL A 14 26.26 8.98 -2.34
CA VAL A 14 27.48 8.23 -2.72
C VAL A 14 27.15 6.80 -3.14
N PHE A 15 26.19 6.13 -2.50
CA PHE A 15 25.84 4.73 -2.76
C PHE A 15 24.39 4.55 -3.27
N ARG A 16 24.03 5.32 -4.30
CA ARG A 16 22.66 5.44 -4.81
C ARG A 16 21.95 4.11 -5.09
N ASP A 17 22.62 3.16 -5.76
CA ASP A 17 22.01 1.88 -6.11
C ASP A 17 21.77 0.99 -4.90
N SER A 18 22.73 0.97 -3.96
CA SER A 18 22.60 0.22 -2.71
C SER A 18 21.52 0.81 -1.81
N CYS A 19 21.45 2.14 -1.69
CA CYS A 19 20.40 2.83 -0.96
C CYS A 19 19.02 2.58 -1.59
N GLN A 20 18.91 2.61 -2.93
CA GLN A 20 17.65 2.28 -3.60
C GLN A 20 17.19 0.84 -3.33
N ARG A 21 18.12 -0.12 -3.35
CA ARG A 21 17.82 -1.52 -2.96
C ARG A 21 17.40 -1.63 -1.50
N GLY A 22 18.07 -0.92 -0.59
CA GLY A 22 17.70 -0.87 0.83
C GLY A 22 16.29 -0.31 1.06
N TRP A 23 15.93 0.78 0.39
CA TRP A 23 14.58 1.35 0.46
C TRP A 23 13.50 0.42 -0.09
N ARG A 24 13.77 -0.29 -1.19
CA ARG A 24 12.85 -1.30 -1.73
C ARG A 24 12.66 -2.48 -0.78
N LEU A 25 13.73 -2.94 -0.14
CA LEU A 25 13.65 -3.98 0.89
C LEU A 25 12.81 -3.49 2.08
N LEU A 26 13.07 -2.28 2.58
CA LEU A 26 12.31 -1.70 3.68
C LEU A 26 10.83 -1.52 3.33
N TYR A 27 10.52 -1.12 2.10
CA TYR A 27 9.14 -1.03 1.60
C TYR A 27 8.39 -2.36 1.70
N ILE A 28 9.05 -3.47 1.32
CA ILE A 28 8.50 -4.80 1.48
C ILE A 28 8.37 -5.13 2.97
N LEU A 29 9.43 -5.00 3.78
CA LEU A 29 9.40 -5.39 5.20
C LEU A 29 8.30 -4.68 6.00
N THR A 30 8.15 -3.37 5.81
CA THR A 30 7.12 -2.56 6.48
C THR A 30 5.68 -2.95 6.12
N ALA A 31 5.48 -3.65 4.99
CA ALA A 31 4.17 -4.15 4.58
C ALA A 31 3.82 -5.54 5.14
N PHE A 32 4.80 -6.30 5.64
CA PHE A 32 4.62 -7.69 6.06
C PHE A 32 4.80 -7.89 7.57
N TYR A 33 5.70 -7.13 8.18
CA TYR A 33 6.13 -7.41 9.55
C TYR A 33 5.95 -6.20 10.46
N ARG A 34 5.39 -6.46 11.64
CA ARG A 34 5.48 -5.54 12.76
C ARG A 34 6.89 -5.66 13.34
N CYS A 35 7.56 -4.53 13.51
CA CYS A 35 8.75 -4.50 14.37
C CYS A 35 8.33 -4.60 15.84
N SER A 36 9.28 -4.89 16.73
CA SER A 36 9.02 -4.90 18.17
C SER A 36 8.55 -3.53 18.66
N ASP A 37 7.77 -3.49 19.74
CA ASP A 37 7.30 -2.22 20.32
C ASP A 37 8.45 -1.32 20.77
N VAL A 38 9.58 -1.92 21.18
CA VAL A 38 10.82 -1.21 21.49
C VAL A 38 11.39 -0.52 20.25
N MET A 39 11.40 -1.18 19.09
CA MET A 39 11.99 -0.65 17.86
C MET A 39 11.07 0.31 17.11
N LYS A 40 9.75 0.15 17.28
CA LYS A 40 8.70 0.93 16.62
C LYS A 40 8.91 2.46 16.64
N PRO A 41 9.14 3.13 17.80
CA PRO A 41 9.30 4.59 17.81
C PRO A 41 10.51 5.06 17.00
N PHE A 42 11.60 4.30 17.01
CA PHE A 42 12.82 4.63 16.27
C PHE A 42 12.61 4.51 14.76
N VAL A 43 11.96 3.43 14.31
CA VAL A 43 11.68 3.21 12.88
C VAL A 43 10.70 4.26 12.35
N LEU A 44 9.62 4.55 13.09
CA LEU A 44 8.67 5.58 12.69
C LEU A 44 9.33 6.96 12.63
N LYS A 45 10.13 7.32 13.63
CA LYS A 45 10.85 8.60 13.65
C LYS A 45 11.82 8.72 12.46
N PHE A 46 12.60 7.67 12.19
CA PHE A 46 13.48 7.62 11.03
C PHE A 46 12.73 7.85 9.71
N LEU A 47 11.60 7.15 9.51
CA LEU A 47 10.79 7.29 8.30
C LEU A 47 10.16 8.69 8.18
N GLN A 48 9.68 9.26 9.28
CA GLN A 48 9.11 10.61 9.32
C GLN A 48 10.15 11.68 9.01
N ASP A 49 11.35 11.57 9.57
CA ASP A 49 12.45 12.49 9.29
C ASP A 49 12.89 12.41 7.83
N ALA A 50 12.93 11.20 7.25
CA ALA A 50 13.18 11.00 5.82
C ALA A 50 12.07 11.57 4.91
N CYS A 51 10.86 11.79 5.43
CA CYS A 51 9.77 12.43 4.71
C CYS A 51 9.77 13.97 4.80
N ALA A 52 10.31 14.53 5.88
CA ALA A 52 10.06 15.91 6.29
C ALA A 52 10.83 16.97 5.49
N SER A 53 11.89 16.60 4.78
CA SER A 53 12.76 17.55 4.08
C SER A 53 12.51 17.58 2.56
N PRO A 54 12.04 18.71 2.01
CA PRO A 54 11.89 18.90 0.56
C PRO A 54 13.23 18.68 -0.15
N GLY A 55 13.21 17.96 -1.28
CA GLY A 55 14.42 17.69 -2.08
C GLY A 55 15.27 16.51 -1.60
N VAL A 56 14.91 15.84 -0.51
CA VAL A 56 15.62 14.63 -0.06
C VAL A 56 15.30 13.44 -0.98
N LEU A 57 16.36 12.77 -1.43
CA LEU A 57 16.25 11.52 -2.18
C LEU A 57 15.40 10.52 -1.40
N TYR A 58 14.53 9.79 -2.08
CA TYR A 58 13.69 8.73 -1.51
C TYR A 58 12.52 9.16 -0.62
N GLN A 59 12.20 10.46 -0.52
CA GLN A 59 11.04 10.96 0.25
C GLN A 59 9.74 10.18 -0.04
N GLY A 60 9.45 9.91 -1.32
CA GLY A 60 8.25 9.19 -1.73
C GLY A 60 8.17 7.74 -1.22
N VAL A 61 9.29 7.00 -1.26
CA VAL A 61 9.34 5.62 -0.76
C VAL A 61 9.39 5.60 0.78
N ALA A 62 10.03 6.56 1.42
CA ALA A 62 9.99 6.72 2.88
C ALA A 62 8.55 6.93 3.37
N LYS A 63 7.79 7.82 2.71
CA LYS A 63 6.38 8.06 3.03
C LYS A 63 5.53 6.81 2.85
N ALA A 64 5.81 6.03 1.80
CA ALA A 64 5.10 4.78 1.57
C ALA A 64 5.44 3.71 2.62
N CYS A 65 6.70 3.59 3.04
CA CYS A 65 7.12 2.70 4.13
C CYS A 65 6.44 3.08 5.46
N GLU A 66 6.32 4.37 5.73
CA GLU A 66 5.68 4.91 6.92
C GLU A 66 4.19 4.54 6.98
N GLN A 67 3.48 4.74 5.85
CA GLN A 67 2.08 4.34 5.70
C GLN A 67 1.89 2.83 5.82
N ASN A 68 2.75 2.04 5.17
CA ASN A 68 2.72 0.58 5.25
C ASN A 68 2.91 0.11 6.70
N LEU A 69 3.89 0.65 7.41
CA LEU A 69 4.18 0.26 8.79
C LEU A 69 2.99 0.57 9.71
N ARG A 70 2.37 1.76 9.59
CA ARG A 70 1.16 2.10 10.35
C ARG A 70 0.04 1.10 10.13
N LYS A 71 -0.25 0.76 8.87
CA LYS A 71 -1.29 -0.22 8.54
C LYS A 71 -0.96 -1.63 9.00
N THR A 72 0.29 -2.04 8.88
CA THR A 72 0.75 -3.34 9.39
C THR A 72 0.58 -3.47 10.91
N PHE A 73 0.73 -2.37 11.66
CA PHE A 73 0.38 -2.34 13.08
C PHE A 73 -1.12 -2.39 13.33
N GLN A 74 -1.91 -1.64 12.55
CA GLN A 74 -3.36 -1.53 12.76
C GLN A 74 -4.14 -2.77 12.33
N TYR A 75 -3.84 -3.33 11.16
CA TYR A 75 -4.61 -4.38 10.51
C TYR A 75 -3.84 -5.72 10.40
N GLY A 76 -2.57 -5.74 10.81
CA GLY A 76 -1.66 -6.85 10.52
C GLY A 76 -0.95 -6.71 9.18
N GLY A 77 0.14 -7.46 9.02
CA GLY A 77 0.93 -7.45 7.80
C GLY A 77 0.32 -8.31 6.69
N ARG A 78 0.79 -8.09 5.46
CA ARG A 78 0.43 -8.93 4.32
C ARG A 78 0.75 -10.41 4.60
N VAL A 79 -0.18 -11.28 4.19
CA VAL A 79 -0.01 -12.74 4.25
C VAL A 79 0.45 -13.35 2.93
N GLN A 80 0.35 -12.61 1.82
CA GLN A 80 0.77 -13.04 0.49
C GLN A 80 1.93 -12.18 -0.02
N PHE A 81 2.97 -12.85 -0.49
CA PHE A 81 4.13 -12.21 -1.10
C PHE A 81 3.74 -11.38 -2.34
N PRO A 82 4.53 -10.34 -2.68
CA PRO A 82 4.27 -9.55 -3.87
C PRO A 82 4.41 -10.43 -5.11
N ASN A 83 3.46 -10.33 -6.04
CA ASN A 83 3.58 -11.04 -7.31
C ASN A 83 4.58 -10.35 -8.25
N SER A 84 4.85 -10.98 -9.40
CA SER A 84 5.81 -10.47 -10.39
C SER A 84 5.44 -9.08 -10.95
N MET A 85 4.16 -8.76 -11.07
CA MET A 85 3.70 -7.44 -11.53
C MET A 85 3.90 -6.37 -10.46
N GLU A 86 3.57 -6.68 -9.21
CA GLU A 86 3.83 -5.79 -8.07
C GLU A 86 5.33 -5.50 -7.96
N LEU A 87 6.17 -6.53 -8.10
CA LEU A 87 7.62 -6.37 -8.06
C LEU A 87 8.13 -5.50 -9.23
N LYS A 88 7.69 -5.76 -10.46
CA LYS A 88 8.04 -4.93 -11.63
C LYS A 88 7.60 -3.48 -11.45
N ALA A 89 6.40 -3.25 -10.90
CA ALA A 89 5.90 -1.91 -10.64
C ALA A 89 6.74 -1.19 -9.57
N MET A 90 7.09 -1.86 -8.48
CA MET A 90 7.97 -1.34 -7.43
C MET A 90 9.37 -1.01 -7.97
N LEU A 91 9.93 -1.86 -8.84
CA LEU A 91 11.20 -1.58 -9.51
C LEU A 91 11.12 -0.33 -10.40
N ALA A 92 9.98 -0.11 -11.05
CA ALA A 92 9.69 1.12 -11.81
C ALA A 92 9.32 2.33 -10.93
N GLY A 93 9.45 2.25 -9.60
CA GLY A 93 9.16 3.34 -8.68
C GLY A 93 7.67 3.60 -8.45
N ARG A 94 6.79 2.69 -8.87
CA ARG A 94 5.35 2.78 -8.66
C ARG A 94 4.98 2.12 -7.34
N SER A 95 4.24 2.83 -6.49
CA SER A 95 3.76 2.37 -5.19
C SER A 95 2.24 2.12 -5.15
N SER A 96 1.58 2.20 -6.32
CA SER A 96 0.14 2.01 -6.43
C SER A 96 -0.28 1.46 -7.79
N LYS A 97 -1.36 0.68 -7.80
CA LYS A 97 -2.06 0.19 -8.98
C LYS A 97 -3.40 0.89 -9.11
N ARG A 98 -3.78 1.28 -10.33
CA ARG A 98 -5.15 1.71 -10.63
C ARG A 98 -6.00 0.45 -10.85
N GLN A 99 -6.98 0.21 -9.99
CA GLN A 99 -7.83 -0.98 -10.01
C GLN A 99 -9.26 -0.58 -10.34
N LEU A 100 -9.88 -1.32 -11.25
CA LEU A 100 -11.29 -1.18 -11.58
C LEU A 100 -12.13 -1.87 -10.50
N PHE A 101 -13.08 -1.12 -9.97
CA PHE A 101 -14.19 -1.53 -9.11
C PHE A 101 -15.49 -1.34 -9.88
N LEU A 102 -16.39 -2.29 -9.75
CA LEU A 102 -17.72 -2.28 -10.34
C LEU A 102 -18.73 -2.09 -9.22
N LEU A 103 -19.54 -1.04 -9.32
CA LEU A 103 -20.67 -0.80 -8.44
C LEU A 103 -21.94 -1.44 -9.03
N PRO A 104 -23.00 -1.63 -8.22
CA PRO A 104 -24.29 -2.09 -8.72
C PRO A 104 -24.79 -1.22 -9.87
N GLY A 105 -25.45 -1.84 -10.85
CA GLY A 105 -25.87 -1.16 -12.08
C GLY A 105 -24.78 -1.03 -13.16
N GLY A 106 -23.62 -1.68 -12.98
CA GLY A 106 -22.55 -1.72 -13.98
C GLY A 106 -21.71 -0.45 -14.03
N ILE A 107 -21.72 0.35 -12.97
CA ILE A 107 -20.95 1.60 -12.90
C ILE A 107 -19.49 1.26 -12.61
N GLU A 108 -18.59 1.73 -13.48
CA GLU A 108 -17.15 1.54 -13.36
C GLU A 108 -16.48 2.66 -12.56
N ARG A 109 -15.70 2.29 -11.54
CA ARG A 109 -14.91 3.22 -10.71
C ARG A 109 -13.48 2.75 -10.58
N HIS A 110 -12.54 3.67 -10.78
CA HIS A 110 -11.12 3.35 -10.69
C HIS A 110 -10.52 3.91 -9.41
N LEU A 111 -10.12 3.04 -8.49
CA LEU A 111 -9.42 3.44 -7.27
C LEU A 111 -7.92 3.17 -7.37
N LYS A 112 -7.15 3.92 -6.58
CA LYS A 112 -5.71 3.71 -6.44
C LYS A 112 -5.43 2.80 -5.25
N ILE A 113 -5.09 1.55 -5.55
CA ILE A 113 -4.74 0.54 -4.55
C ILE A 113 -3.24 0.53 -4.30
N LYS A 114 -2.84 0.54 -3.02
CA LYS A 114 -1.45 0.47 -2.56
C LYS A 114 -1.16 -0.90 -1.93
N THR A 115 0.10 -1.18 -1.65
CA THR A 115 0.57 -2.48 -1.12
C THR A 115 -0.14 -2.91 0.17
N CYS A 116 -0.43 -1.99 1.09
CA CYS A 116 -1.14 -2.25 2.35
C CYS A 116 -2.60 -1.75 2.34
N SER A 117 -3.19 -1.51 1.17
CA SER A 117 -4.62 -1.20 1.11
C SER A 117 -5.44 -2.39 1.59
N VAL A 118 -6.40 -2.13 2.49
CA VAL A 118 -7.40 -3.08 2.97
C VAL A 118 -8.73 -2.80 2.29
N ALA A 119 -9.66 -3.75 2.35
CA ALA A 119 -11.00 -3.60 1.76
C ALA A 119 -11.72 -2.33 2.25
N LEU A 120 -11.59 -2.03 3.55
CA LEU A 120 -12.18 -0.85 4.16
C LEU A 120 -11.75 0.45 3.49
N ASP A 121 -10.49 0.59 3.07
CA ASP A 121 -10.02 1.82 2.40
C ASP A 121 -10.79 2.08 1.10
N ALA A 122 -11.06 1.01 0.33
CA ALA A 122 -11.77 1.12 -0.93
C ALA A 122 -13.27 1.40 -0.71
N ILE A 123 -13.87 0.81 0.33
CA ILE A 123 -15.26 1.08 0.73
C ILE A 123 -15.39 2.54 1.16
N GLU A 124 -14.51 3.04 2.03
CA GLU A 124 -14.50 4.42 2.50
C GLU A 124 -14.36 5.41 1.33
N GLU A 125 -13.42 5.19 0.42
CA GLU A 125 -13.20 6.05 -0.75
C GLU A 125 -14.43 6.08 -1.67
N LEU A 126 -15.05 4.92 -1.93
CA LEU A 126 -16.26 4.85 -2.76
C LEU A 126 -17.49 5.44 -2.08
N CYS A 127 -17.69 5.20 -0.78
CA CYS A 127 -18.78 5.82 -0.03
C CYS A 127 -18.64 7.34 -0.04
N TYR A 128 -17.42 7.85 0.14
CA TYR A 128 -17.15 9.28 0.05
C TYR A 128 -17.46 9.84 -1.34
N GLU A 129 -17.05 9.16 -2.42
CA GLU A 129 -17.38 9.57 -3.81
C GLU A 129 -18.89 9.53 -4.10
N MET A 130 -19.64 8.64 -3.45
CA MET A 130 -21.10 8.53 -3.57
C MET A 130 -21.87 9.45 -2.62
N SER A 131 -21.18 10.35 -1.90
CA SER A 131 -21.75 11.25 -0.89
C SER A 131 -22.45 10.52 0.27
N LEU A 132 -22.01 9.30 0.57
CA LEU A 132 -22.46 8.50 1.70
C LEU A 132 -21.54 8.76 2.89
N HIS A 133 -21.83 9.82 3.64
CA HIS A 133 -20.96 10.27 4.73
C HIS A 133 -21.32 9.68 6.10
N ARG A 134 -22.40 8.90 6.20
CA ARG A 134 -22.77 8.24 7.46
C ARG A 134 -21.82 7.09 7.75
N THR A 135 -21.40 6.93 9.00
CA THR A 135 -20.47 5.86 9.40
C THR A 135 -21.08 4.48 9.22
N GLU A 136 -22.39 4.36 9.40
CA GLU A 136 -23.13 3.11 9.26
C GLU A 136 -23.15 2.61 7.80
N ALA A 137 -22.91 3.49 6.81
CA ALA A 137 -22.86 3.08 5.41
C ALA A 137 -21.67 2.15 5.14
N LEU A 138 -20.56 2.30 5.88
CA LEU A 138 -19.38 1.45 5.68
C LEU A 138 -19.67 -0.01 6.02
N ASP A 139 -20.60 -0.27 6.94
CA ASP A 139 -21.01 -1.61 7.35
C ASP A 139 -22.04 -2.25 6.39
N GLU A 140 -22.64 -1.44 5.50
CA GLU A 140 -23.62 -1.91 4.52
C GLU A 140 -22.97 -2.44 3.24
N TYR A 141 -21.69 -2.12 3.00
CA TYR A 141 -20.98 -2.49 1.78
C TYR A 141 -19.92 -3.57 1.98
N ALA A 142 -19.76 -4.44 0.99
CA ALA A 142 -18.76 -5.49 0.96
C ALA A 142 -18.11 -5.63 -0.42
N ILE A 143 -16.85 -6.08 -0.43
CA ILE A 143 -16.04 -6.24 -1.63
C ILE A 143 -15.96 -7.71 -2.05
N PHE A 144 -16.28 -8.00 -3.31
CA PHE A 144 -16.24 -9.33 -3.91
C PHE A 144 -15.26 -9.40 -5.07
N LEU A 145 -14.55 -10.51 -5.17
CA LEU A 145 -13.69 -10.81 -6.30
C LEU A 145 -14.48 -11.58 -7.37
N VAL A 146 -14.58 -11.04 -8.59
CA VAL A 146 -15.23 -11.70 -9.72
C VAL A 146 -14.18 -12.30 -10.65
N THR A 147 -14.31 -13.59 -10.94
CA THR A 147 -13.46 -14.32 -11.90
C THR A 147 -14.31 -14.74 -13.10
N HIS A 148 -13.76 -14.64 -14.32
CA HIS A 148 -14.46 -14.95 -15.58
C HIS A 148 -14.90 -16.42 -15.74
N LYS A 149 -14.56 -17.32 -14.80
CA LYS A 149 -15.09 -18.69 -14.77
C LYS A 149 -16.31 -18.71 -13.85
N GLY A 150 -17.48 -18.43 -14.43
CA GLY A 150 -18.75 -18.29 -13.72
C GLY A 150 -18.99 -19.38 -12.68
N LYS A 151 -18.89 -19.00 -11.41
CA LYS A 151 -19.55 -19.52 -10.20
C LYS A 151 -18.86 -18.87 -9.00
N CYS A 152 -19.60 -18.08 -8.23
CA CYS A 152 -19.17 -17.70 -6.89
C CYS A 152 -18.94 -18.98 -6.07
N ALA A 153 -17.90 -18.96 -5.23
CA ALA A 153 -17.40 -20.03 -4.36
C ALA A 153 -16.52 -21.09 -5.02
N GLU A 154 -15.20 -20.83 -5.03
CA GLU A 154 -14.15 -21.81 -4.69
C GLU A 154 -12.82 -21.08 -4.45
N LYS A 155 -11.98 -21.60 -3.54
CA LYS A 155 -10.68 -21.00 -3.20
C LYS A 155 -9.83 -20.85 -4.47
N PRO A 156 -9.46 -19.62 -4.90
CA PRO A 156 -8.85 -19.44 -6.21
C PRO A 156 -7.40 -19.91 -6.22
N LYS A 157 -7.06 -20.81 -7.15
CA LYS A 157 -5.69 -20.98 -7.62
C LYS A 157 -5.29 -19.71 -8.39
N VAL A 158 -4.28 -19.03 -7.87
CA VAL A 158 -3.88 -17.66 -8.23
C VAL A 158 -3.25 -17.62 -9.63
N GLN A 159 -4.05 -17.28 -10.65
CA GLN A 159 -3.54 -16.78 -11.93
C GLN A 159 -4.14 -15.38 -12.15
N HIS A 160 -3.38 -14.38 -11.72
CA HIS A 160 -3.82 -13.01 -11.48
C HIS A 160 -3.58 -12.10 -12.70
N SER A 161 -4.45 -12.19 -13.70
CA SER A 161 -4.62 -11.15 -14.71
C SER A 161 -6.12 -10.89 -14.86
N GLU A 162 -6.56 -9.72 -14.39
CA GLU A 162 -7.93 -9.18 -14.54
C GLU A 162 -9.01 -9.88 -13.71
N TYR A 163 -9.09 -9.50 -12.43
CA TYR A 163 -10.33 -9.66 -11.67
C TYR A 163 -11.02 -8.32 -11.58
N ASN A 164 -12.32 -8.34 -11.84
CA ASN A 164 -13.20 -7.25 -11.49
C ASN A 164 -13.55 -7.38 -10.01
N ILE A 165 -13.51 -6.26 -9.30
CA ILE A 165 -13.92 -6.21 -7.91
C ILE A 165 -15.31 -5.62 -7.89
N VAL A 166 -16.32 -6.36 -7.42
CA VAL A 166 -17.69 -5.85 -7.30
C VAL A 166 -17.95 -5.45 -5.87
N ILE A 167 -18.55 -4.28 -5.67
CA ILE A 167 -19.06 -3.88 -4.36
C ILE A 167 -20.57 -4.10 -4.34
N PHE A 168 -21.04 -4.81 -3.32
CA PHE A 168 -22.47 -4.89 -2.97
C PHE A 168 -22.71 -4.13 -1.69
#